data_AF-A0A7W5XXA0-F1
#
_entry.id   AF-A0A7W5XXA0-F1
#
_cell.length_a   1.000
_cell.length_b   1.000
_cell.length_c   1.000
_cell.angle_alpha   90.00
_cell.angle_beta   90.00
_cell.angle_gamma   90.00
#
_symmetry.space_group_name_H-M   'P 1'
#
loop_
_entity.id
_entity.type
_entity.pdbx_description
1 polymer ?
#
loop_
_entity_poly.entity_id
_entity_poly.type
_entity_poly.pdbx_seq_one_letter_code
_entity_poly.pdbx_strand_id
1 'polypeptide(L)'
;MTVKEFFKKVCSKSIVGNILAMILLTVLLIVGVSSFLGVYTRHGQEVTVPDLRGKSYEVAVAELNDMGLKAEVRDTGYVRTLPPNSVLDQSIRPGVKVKAGRVIEFTINAASARAVAIPDIADNCSLREAEAKLQVMGFKLTAPKYVTGDKDWVYGIEVNGRNVVKGQRVSVDVPLTLVVGDGNSQDEYNGNDSLDYVINGPSEAELDAMRSLYENNDYDSIHISE
;
A
#
# COMPACT_ATOMS: atom_id res chain seq x y z
N MET A 1 5.03 67.35 48.97
CA MET A 1 6.46 67.07 48.75
C MET A 1 6.85 67.65 47.40
N THR A 2 7.86 68.50 47.32
CA THR A 2 8.32 69.10 46.06
C THR A 2 9.17 68.10 45.27
N VAL A 3 9.08 68.15 43.94
CA VAL A 3 9.79 67.23 43.01
C VAL A 3 11.30 67.18 43.30
N LYS A 4 11.89 68.30 43.72
CA LYS A 4 13.32 68.41 44.07
C LYS A 4 13.73 67.55 45.27
N GLU A 5 12.90 67.48 46.31
CA GLU A 5 13.14 66.69 47.53
C GLU A 5 13.10 65.19 47.22
N PHE A 6 12.20 64.79 46.31
CA PHE A 6 12.06 63.41 45.85
C PHE A 6 13.32 62.94 45.11
N PHE A 7 13.83 63.72 44.15
CA PHE A 7 15.05 63.39 43.40
C PHE A 7 16.30 63.38 44.29
N LYS A 8 16.42 64.29 45.27
CA LYS A 8 17.53 64.29 46.23
C LYS A 8 17.57 63.02 47.08
N LYS A 9 16.39 62.48 47.43
CA LYS A 9 16.27 61.24 48.21
C LYS A 9 16.57 60.00 47.35
N VAL A 10 16.05 59.94 46.13
CA VAL A 10 16.29 58.85 45.15
C VAL A 10 17.75 58.82 44.68
N CYS A 11 18.41 59.98 44.54
CA CYS A 11 19.84 60.08 44.18
C CYS A 11 20.80 60.01 45.39
N SER A 12 20.34 59.55 46.56
CA SER A 12 21.26 59.34 47.69
C SER A 12 22.21 58.17 47.41
N LYS A 13 23.46 58.27 47.87
CA LYS A 13 24.53 57.28 47.60
C LYS A 13 24.11 55.83 47.89
N SER A 14 23.34 55.62 48.95
CA SER A 14 22.87 54.28 49.36
C SER A 14 21.77 53.72 48.46
N ILE A 15 20.82 54.56 48.00
CA ILE A 15 19.73 54.11 47.10
C ILE A 15 20.28 53.83 45.70
N VAL A 16 21.15 54.69 45.18
CA VAL A 16 21.82 54.47 43.89
C VAL A 16 22.67 53.19 43.94
N GLY A 17 23.38 52.94 45.05
CA GLY A 17 24.14 51.70 45.26
C GLY A 17 23.28 50.44 45.21
N ASN A 18 22.13 50.42 45.91
CA ASN A 18 21.22 49.27 45.89
C ASN A 18 20.57 49.05 44.52
N ILE A 19 20.21 50.13 43.81
CA ILE A 19 19.67 50.06 42.44
C ILE A 19 20.72 49.50 41.50
N LEU A 20 21.97 49.96 41.57
CA LEU A 20 23.07 49.41 40.77
C LEU A 20 23.33 47.94 41.09
N ALA A 21 23.28 47.55 42.37
CA ALA A 21 23.43 46.15 42.78
C ALA A 21 22.30 45.26 42.25
N MET A 22 21.05 45.75 42.27
CA MET A 22 19.89 45.06 41.69
C MET A 22 20.03 44.90 40.17
N ILE A 23 20.46 45.96 39.47
CA ILE A 23 20.69 45.92 38.03
C ILE A 23 21.81 44.92 37.72
N LEU A 24 22.92 44.96 38.46
CA LEU A 24 24.06 44.06 38.26
C LEU A 24 23.64 42.60 38.50
N LEU A 25 22.91 42.32 39.59
CA LEU A 25 22.39 40.99 39.88
C LEU A 25 21.45 40.50 38.77
N THR A 26 20.58 41.37 38.27
CA THR A 26 19.64 41.04 37.18
C THR A 26 20.39 40.72 35.89
N VAL A 27 21.40 41.53 35.53
CA VAL A 27 22.25 41.27 34.35
C VAL A 27 23.01 39.96 34.51
N LEU A 28 23.54 39.68 35.70
CA LEU A 28 24.27 38.45 35.98
C LEU A 28 23.37 37.22 35.89
N LEU A 29 22.13 37.31 36.36
CA LEU A 29 21.11 36.27 36.19
C LEU A 29 20.75 36.05 34.71
N ILE A 30 20.54 37.12 33.93
CA ILE A 30 20.22 37.00 32.50
C ILE A 30 21.36 36.33 31.75
N VAL A 31 22.61 36.75 31.99
CA VAL A 31 23.80 36.15 31.35
C VAL A 31 23.99 34.70 31.78
N GLY A 32 23.79 34.40 33.07
CA GLY A 32 23.86 33.05 33.61
C GLY A 32 22.83 32.12 32.99
N VAL A 33 21.57 32.53 32.93
CA VAL A 33 20.48 31.77 32.30
C VAL A 33 20.71 31.62 30.81
N SER A 34 21.14 32.68 30.10
CA SER A 34 21.44 32.61 28.67
C SER A 34 22.58 31.65 28.35
N SER A 35 23.67 31.69 29.13
CA SER A 35 24.80 30.77 28.98
C SER A 35 24.41 29.32 29.31
N PHE A 36 23.65 29.14 30.39
CA PHE A 36 23.12 27.84 30.79
C PHE A 36 22.20 27.24 29.72
N LEU A 37 21.25 28.03 29.19
CA LEU A 37 20.39 27.60 28.09
C LEU A 37 21.20 27.28 26.84
N GLY A 38 22.20 28.08 26.48
CA GLY A 38 23.05 27.86 25.31
C GLY A 38 23.79 26.51 25.38
N VAL A 39 24.36 26.19 26.55
CA VAL A 39 25.04 24.91 26.80
C VAL A 39 24.04 23.74 26.86
N TYR A 40 22.92 23.92 27.57
CA TYR A 40 21.91 22.86 27.77
C TYR A 40 21.20 22.48 26.47
N THR A 41 20.91 23.46 25.60
CA THR A 41 20.18 23.22 24.35
C THR A 41 21.07 22.86 23.17
N ARG A 42 22.40 22.86 23.32
CA ARG A 42 23.37 22.70 22.22
C ARG A 42 22.96 23.55 21.00
N HIS A 43 22.64 24.81 21.25
CA HIS A 43 22.22 25.73 20.20
C HIS A 43 23.29 25.79 19.10
N GLY A 44 22.93 25.46 17.86
CA GLY A 44 23.80 25.67 16.68
C GLY A 44 24.53 24.46 16.12
N GLN A 45 24.32 23.23 16.63
CA GLN A 45 24.78 22.03 15.92
C GLN A 45 23.83 21.71 14.76
N GLU A 46 23.96 22.50 13.70
CA GLU A 46 23.31 22.29 12.42
C GLU A 46 24.16 21.36 11.56
N VAL A 47 23.52 20.32 11.04
CA VAL A 47 24.11 19.33 10.17
C VAL A 47 23.51 19.52 8.78
N THR A 48 24.35 19.49 7.75
CA THR A 48 23.88 19.59 6.37
C THR A 48 23.45 18.21 5.89
N VAL A 49 22.23 18.10 5.36
CA VAL A 49 21.71 16.82 4.86
C VAL A 49 22.46 16.43 3.58
N PRO A 50 23.08 15.23 3.52
CA PRO A 50 23.73 14.74 2.31
C PRO A 50 22.72 14.32 1.24
N ASP A 51 23.19 14.13 0.01
CA ASP A 51 22.40 13.48 -1.04
C ASP A 51 22.53 11.97 -0.91
N LEU A 52 21.43 11.32 -0.55
CA LEU A 52 21.37 9.88 -0.32
C LEU A 52 20.80 9.12 -1.53
N ARG A 53 20.25 9.83 -2.52
CA ARG A 53 19.59 9.22 -3.68
C ARG A 53 20.56 8.34 -4.46
N GLY A 54 20.10 7.15 -4.84
CA GLY A 54 20.90 6.15 -5.55
C GLY A 54 21.88 5.37 -4.68
N LYS A 55 22.13 5.78 -3.43
CA LYS A 55 22.93 4.99 -2.49
C LYS A 55 22.10 3.81 -1.96
N SER A 56 22.77 2.73 -1.57
CA SER A 56 22.13 1.64 -0.84
C SER A 56 21.68 2.11 0.54
N TYR A 57 20.58 1.57 1.05
CA TYR A 57 20.05 1.84 2.38
C TYR A 57 21.12 1.77 3.48
N GLU A 58 21.97 0.74 3.47
CA GLU A 58 23.01 0.54 4.49
C GLU A 58 24.02 1.70 4.52
N VAL A 59 24.54 2.08 3.35
CA VAL A 59 25.45 3.23 3.20
C VAL A 59 24.76 4.53 3.63
N ALA A 60 23.50 4.73 3.23
CA ALA A 60 22.76 5.93 3.58
C ALA A 60 22.53 6.03 5.11
N VAL A 61 22.21 4.93 5.76
CA VAL A 61 22.03 4.86 7.22
C VAL A 61 23.35 5.13 7.94
N ALA A 62 24.45 4.54 7.48
CA ALA A 62 25.77 4.79 8.06
C ALA A 62 26.15 6.28 7.99
N GLU A 63 26.01 6.89 6.80
CA GLU A 63 26.32 8.31 6.59
C GLU A 63 25.44 9.24 7.45
N LEU A 64 24.14 8.94 7.58
CA LEU A 64 23.26 9.70 8.46
C LEU A 64 23.66 9.55 9.94
N ASN A 65 23.98 8.34 10.40
CA ASN A 65 24.38 8.09 11.78
C ASN A 65 25.70 8.80 12.13
N ASP A 66 26.68 8.79 11.22
CA ASP A 66 27.96 9.49 11.39
C ASP A 66 27.76 11.00 11.55
N MET A 67 26.73 11.55 10.91
CA MET A 67 26.33 12.95 11.02
C MET A 67 25.38 13.23 12.21
N GLY A 68 25.09 12.22 13.04
CA GLY A 68 24.19 12.34 14.19
C GLY A 68 22.71 12.55 13.79
N LEU A 69 22.34 12.15 12.57
CA LEU A 69 20.97 12.13 12.07
C LEU A 69 20.37 10.74 12.23
N LYS A 70 19.04 10.66 12.24
CA LYS A 70 18.33 9.37 12.30
C LYS A 70 17.73 9.04 10.94
N ALA A 71 17.64 7.75 10.64
CA ALA A 71 17.25 7.26 9.34
C ALA A 71 15.97 6.41 9.48
N GLU A 72 14.92 6.70 8.70
CA GLU A 72 13.64 5.98 8.76
C GLU A 72 13.08 5.72 7.36
N VAL A 73 12.62 4.50 7.10
CA VAL A 73 11.97 4.13 5.83
C VAL A 73 10.49 4.47 5.94
N ARG A 74 10.03 5.41 5.11
CA ARG A 74 8.62 5.81 5.08
C ARG A 74 7.79 4.97 4.11
N ASP A 75 8.37 4.68 2.94
CA ASP A 75 7.65 4.03 1.85
C ASP A 75 8.60 3.21 0.97
N THR A 76 8.02 2.37 0.11
CA THR A 76 8.72 1.55 -0.88
C THR A 76 8.17 1.84 -2.27
N GLY A 77 9.02 2.34 -3.17
CA GLY A 77 8.72 2.48 -4.59
C GLY A 77 9.39 1.37 -5.39
N TYR A 78 9.06 1.23 -6.68
CA TYR A 78 9.78 0.32 -7.58
C TYR A 78 10.20 1.03 -8.86
N VAL A 79 11.51 1.04 -9.11
CA VAL A 79 12.14 1.59 -10.30
C VAL A 79 13.10 0.54 -10.85
N ARG A 80 12.79 -0.02 -12.03
CA ARG A 80 13.56 -1.11 -12.66
C ARG A 80 15.02 -0.76 -12.96
N THR A 81 15.32 0.52 -13.17
CA THR A 81 16.69 0.99 -13.51
C THR A 81 17.61 1.08 -12.28
N LEU A 82 17.05 0.99 -11.08
CA LEU A 82 17.81 1.13 -9.83
C LEU A 82 17.92 -0.22 -9.11
N PRO A 83 19.02 -0.44 -8.36
CA PRO A 83 19.18 -1.68 -7.60
C PRO A 83 18.19 -1.77 -6.44
N PRO A 84 17.90 -2.98 -5.94
CA PRO A 84 17.05 -3.17 -4.77
C PRO A 84 17.65 -2.46 -3.55
N ASN A 85 16.79 -1.99 -2.64
CA ASN A 85 17.17 -1.28 -1.42
C ASN A 85 17.98 0.01 -1.64
N SER A 86 18.00 0.56 -2.85
CA SER A 86 18.54 1.91 -3.09
C SER A 86 17.55 2.97 -2.64
N VAL A 87 18.03 4.09 -2.13
CA VAL A 87 17.20 5.26 -1.82
C VAL A 87 16.70 5.88 -3.13
N LEU A 88 15.38 5.95 -3.30
CA LEU A 88 14.72 6.61 -4.42
C LEU A 88 14.55 8.10 -4.15
N ASP A 89 14.11 8.43 -2.95
CA ASP A 89 13.80 9.81 -2.55
C ASP A 89 14.02 10.01 -1.05
N GLN A 90 14.21 11.27 -0.66
CA GLN A 90 14.44 11.71 0.72
C GLN A 90 13.51 12.87 1.08
N SER A 91 12.97 12.88 2.29
CA SER A 91 11.97 13.86 2.72
C SER A 91 12.51 15.29 2.81
N ILE A 92 13.82 15.43 3.11
CA ILE A 92 14.51 16.72 3.18
C ILE A 92 15.51 16.78 2.04
N ARG A 93 15.46 17.86 1.26
CA ARG A 93 16.36 18.07 0.13
C ARG A 93 17.83 18.11 0.58
N PRO A 94 18.75 17.60 -0.24
CA PRO A 94 20.17 17.69 0.05
C PRO A 94 20.63 19.16 0.16
N GLY A 95 21.61 19.42 1.03
CA GLY A 95 22.13 20.76 1.28
C GLY A 95 21.34 21.58 2.29
N VAL A 96 20.16 21.10 2.75
CA VAL A 96 19.40 21.76 3.80
C VAL A 96 20.07 21.52 5.16
N LYS A 97 20.13 22.56 5.99
CA LYS A 97 20.63 22.46 7.36
C LYS A 97 19.52 22.04 8.32
N VAL A 98 19.79 21.02 9.12
CA VAL A 98 18.86 20.49 10.12
C VAL A 98 19.55 20.37 11.47
N LYS A 99 18.78 20.35 12.55
CA LYS A 99 19.32 20.08 13.88
C LYS A 99 19.79 18.62 13.98
N ALA A 100 20.86 18.39 14.74
CA ALA A 100 21.27 17.04 15.11
C ALA A 100 20.11 16.24 15.72
N GLY A 101 20.05 14.95 15.44
CA GLY A 101 18.97 14.05 15.88
C GLY A 101 17.68 14.14 15.05
N ARG A 102 17.63 14.96 13.99
CA ARG A 102 16.49 14.97 13.06
C ARG A 102 16.39 13.63 12.34
N VAL A 103 15.17 13.10 12.29
CA VAL A 103 14.84 11.92 11.49
C VAL A 103 14.71 12.33 10.03
N ILE A 104 15.49 11.71 9.16
CA ILE A 104 15.37 11.80 7.72
C ILE A 104 14.59 10.57 7.26
N GLU A 105 13.43 10.84 6.69
CA GLU A 105 12.57 9.83 6.09
C GLU A 105 12.98 9.63 4.63
N PHE A 106 12.99 8.40 4.15
CA PHE A 106 13.29 8.12 2.75
C PHE A 106 12.44 6.98 2.20
N THR A 107 12.31 6.99 0.88
CA THR A 107 11.63 5.97 0.10
C THR A 107 12.69 5.06 -0.52
N ILE A 108 12.55 3.75 -0.33
CA ILE A 108 13.50 2.77 -0.85
C ILE A 108 12.96 2.05 -2.07
N ASN A 109 13.86 1.53 -2.90
CA ASN A 109 13.52 0.72 -4.06
C ASN A 109 13.22 -0.72 -3.64
N ALA A 110 12.04 -1.20 -3.99
CA ALA A 110 11.62 -2.57 -3.76
C ALA A 110 12.46 -3.54 -4.62
N ALA A 111 12.58 -4.78 -4.13
CA ALA A 111 13.33 -5.81 -4.84
C ALA A 111 12.66 -6.28 -6.14
N SER A 112 11.34 -6.16 -6.23
CA SER A 112 10.57 -6.58 -7.40
C SER A 112 9.34 -5.71 -7.60
N ALA A 113 8.83 -5.69 -8.82
CA ALA A 113 7.57 -5.05 -9.14
C ALA A 113 6.42 -5.67 -8.33
N ARG A 114 5.40 -4.85 -8.05
CA ARG A 114 4.23 -5.21 -7.24
C ARG A 114 3.66 -6.56 -7.68
N ALA A 115 3.58 -7.49 -6.73
CA ALA A 115 2.92 -8.78 -6.94
C ALA A 115 1.42 -8.63 -6.68
N VAL A 116 0.60 -8.91 -7.69
CA VAL A 116 -0.86 -8.86 -7.64
C VAL A 116 -1.40 -10.28 -7.72
N ALA A 117 -2.47 -10.57 -6.98
CA ALA A 117 -3.10 -11.88 -7.00
C ALA A 117 -3.88 -12.05 -8.31
N ILE A 118 -3.72 -13.21 -8.95
CA ILE A 118 -4.44 -13.54 -10.18
C ILE A 118 -5.93 -13.71 -9.87
N PRO A 119 -6.83 -12.99 -10.57
CA PRO A 119 -8.26 -13.14 -10.40
C PRO A 119 -8.76 -14.48 -10.92
N ASP A 120 -10.00 -14.80 -10.57
CA ASP A 120 -10.69 -15.97 -11.08
C ASP A 120 -11.19 -15.72 -12.50
N ILE A 121 -10.36 -16.07 -13.49
CA ILE A 121 -10.68 -15.88 -14.92
C ILE A 121 -10.52 -17.16 -15.74
N ALA A 122 -9.79 -18.15 -15.24
CA ALA A 122 -9.74 -19.47 -15.86
C ALA A 122 -11.10 -20.16 -15.67
N ASP A 123 -11.68 -20.65 -16.76
CA ASP A 123 -12.98 -21.32 -16.81
C ASP A 123 -14.17 -20.48 -16.33
N ASN A 124 -14.05 -19.14 -16.37
CA ASN A 124 -15.12 -18.25 -15.90
C ASN A 124 -15.30 -16.99 -16.75
N CYS A 125 -14.46 -16.77 -17.77
CA CYS A 125 -14.45 -15.53 -18.54
C CYS A 125 -14.14 -15.79 -20.01
N SER A 126 -14.69 -14.92 -20.87
CA SER A 126 -14.26 -14.82 -22.27
C SER A 126 -12.89 -14.15 -22.38
N LEU A 127 -12.18 -14.38 -23.49
CA LEU A 127 -10.88 -13.77 -23.80
C LEU A 127 -10.90 -12.25 -23.58
N ARG A 128 -11.89 -11.57 -24.14
CA ARG A 128 -12.02 -10.11 -24.06
C ARG A 128 -12.23 -9.61 -22.63
N GLU A 129 -12.98 -10.35 -21.84
CA GLU A 129 -13.23 -10.02 -20.43
C GLU A 129 -11.97 -10.24 -19.58
N ALA A 130 -11.28 -11.36 -19.79
CA ALA A 130 -10.03 -11.66 -19.12
C ALA A 130 -8.95 -10.61 -19.44
N GLU A 131 -8.81 -10.21 -20.71
CA GLU A 131 -7.90 -9.16 -21.14
C GLU A 131 -8.19 -7.83 -20.42
N ALA A 132 -9.45 -7.40 -20.41
CA ALA A 132 -9.85 -6.17 -19.73
C ALA A 132 -9.55 -6.22 -18.23
N LYS A 133 -9.90 -7.32 -17.54
CA LYS A 133 -9.64 -7.50 -16.11
C LYS A 133 -8.15 -7.44 -15.80
N LEU A 134 -7.32 -8.15 -16.56
CA LEU A 134 -5.87 -8.20 -16.35
C LEU A 134 -5.18 -6.87 -16.66
N GLN A 135 -5.62 -6.16 -17.71
CA GLN A 135 -5.09 -4.84 -18.06
C GLN A 135 -5.40 -3.78 -16.99
N VAL A 136 -6.62 -3.79 -16.44
CA VAL A 136 -7.00 -2.89 -15.32
C VAL A 136 -6.13 -3.14 -14.09
N MET A 137 -5.72 -4.39 -13.85
CA MET A 137 -4.80 -4.76 -12.77
C MET A 137 -3.33 -4.43 -13.07
N GLY A 138 -3.02 -3.93 -14.28
CA GLY A 138 -1.68 -3.52 -14.69
C GLY A 138 -0.80 -4.65 -15.22
N PHE A 139 -1.36 -5.84 -15.49
CA PHE A 139 -0.60 -6.92 -16.12
C PHE A 139 -0.36 -6.66 -17.60
N LYS A 140 0.81 -7.12 -18.08
CA LYS A 140 1.16 -7.13 -19.50
C LYS A 140 0.74 -8.47 -20.11
N LEU A 141 0.11 -8.44 -21.28
CA LEU A 141 -0.35 -9.65 -21.97
C LEU A 141 0.49 -9.91 -23.22
N THR A 142 0.81 -11.18 -23.46
CA THR A 142 1.36 -11.67 -24.73
C THR A 142 0.25 -12.24 -25.61
N ALA A 143 0.60 -12.59 -26.86
CA ALA A 143 -0.34 -13.23 -27.77
C ALA A 143 -0.96 -14.49 -27.11
N PRO A 144 -2.30 -14.68 -27.21
CA PRO A 144 -2.97 -15.83 -26.63
C PRO A 144 -2.51 -17.12 -27.31
N LYS A 145 -2.46 -18.19 -26.51
CA LYS A 145 -2.18 -19.54 -26.95
C LYS A 145 -3.50 -20.26 -27.14
N TYR A 146 -3.76 -20.73 -28.35
CA TYR A 146 -4.99 -21.42 -28.67
C TYR A 146 -4.88 -22.93 -28.41
N VAL A 147 -5.92 -23.50 -27.83
CA VAL A 147 -6.09 -24.94 -27.57
C VAL A 147 -7.45 -25.39 -28.10
N THR A 148 -7.61 -26.68 -28.35
CA THR A 148 -8.89 -27.25 -28.78
C THR A 148 -9.93 -27.06 -27.67
N GLY A 149 -11.00 -26.34 -27.99
CA GLY A 149 -12.07 -26.05 -27.03
C GLY A 149 -13.03 -24.98 -27.52
N ASP A 150 -13.85 -24.47 -26.62
CA ASP A 150 -14.89 -23.49 -26.89
C ASP A 150 -14.30 -22.15 -27.33
N LYS A 151 -14.87 -21.61 -28.40
CA LYS A 151 -14.35 -20.39 -29.02
C LYS A 151 -14.30 -19.24 -28.02
N ASP A 152 -13.14 -18.58 -27.94
CA ASP A 152 -12.89 -17.41 -27.10
C ASP A 152 -13.05 -17.66 -25.58
N TRP A 153 -13.12 -18.93 -25.16
CA TRP A 153 -13.17 -19.31 -23.74
C TRP A 153 -11.76 -19.42 -23.15
N VAL A 154 -11.53 -18.85 -21.96
CA VAL A 154 -10.23 -18.90 -21.30
C VAL A 154 -10.14 -20.10 -20.37
N TYR A 155 -9.28 -21.06 -20.70
CA TYR A 155 -9.03 -22.26 -19.88
C TYR A 155 -7.95 -22.06 -18.82
N GLY A 156 -7.09 -21.05 -18.99
CA GLY A 156 -5.96 -20.88 -18.09
C GLY A 156 -5.06 -19.70 -18.42
N ILE A 157 -4.07 -19.52 -17.56
CA ILE A 157 -3.06 -18.46 -17.68
C ILE A 157 -1.69 -19.09 -17.50
N GLU A 158 -0.81 -18.88 -18.47
CA GLU A 158 0.57 -19.29 -18.40
C GLU A 158 1.49 -18.09 -18.16
N VAL A 159 2.50 -18.29 -17.32
CA VAL A 159 3.56 -17.32 -17.03
C VAL A 159 4.90 -17.99 -17.27
N ASN A 160 5.64 -17.52 -18.29
CA ASN A 160 6.88 -18.15 -18.74
C ASN A 160 6.72 -19.67 -18.98
N GLY A 161 5.60 -20.09 -19.57
CA GLY A 161 5.29 -21.49 -19.88
C GLY A 161 4.82 -22.35 -18.70
N ARG A 162 4.60 -21.76 -17.51
CA ARG A 162 4.04 -22.46 -16.34
C ARG A 162 2.61 -22.00 -16.09
N ASN A 163 1.69 -22.95 -15.90
CA ASN A 163 0.31 -22.62 -15.55
C ASN A 163 0.24 -21.97 -14.15
N VAL A 164 -0.63 -20.98 -14.01
CA VAL A 164 -0.81 -20.19 -12.79
C VAL A 164 -2.25 -20.33 -12.32
N VAL A 165 -2.40 -20.55 -11.01
CA VAL A 165 -3.73 -20.75 -10.41
C VAL A 165 -4.30 -19.44 -9.84
N LYS A 166 -5.63 -19.40 -9.71
CA LYS A 166 -6.35 -18.34 -9.00
C LYS A 166 -5.71 -18.04 -7.64
N GLY A 167 -5.59 -16.76 -7.31
CA GLY A 167 -5.04 -16.29 -6.02
C GLY A 167 -3.53 -16.34 -5.93
N GLN A 168 -2.83 -17.00 -6.87
CA GLN A 168 -1.38 -16.95 -6.94
C GLN A 168 -0.92 -15.52 -7.21
N ARG A 169 0.11 -15.06 -6.49
CA ARG A 169 0.65 -13.71 -6.67
C ARG A 169 1.69 -13.71 -7.77
N VAL A 170 1.47 -12.89 -8.80
CA VAL A 170 2.38 -12.72 -9.93
C VAL A 170 2.77 -11.25 -10.03
N SER A 171 4.03 -11.00 -10.38
CA SER A 171 4.52 -9.64 -10.59
C SER A 171 3.95 -9.06 -11.87
N VAL A 172 3.44 -7.82 -11.80
CA VAL A 172 2.81 -7.13 -12.94
C VAL A 172 3.75 -6.89 -14.12
N ASP A 173 5.06 -6.94 -13.88
CA ASP A 173 6.07 -6.80 -14.94
C ASP A 173 6.25 -8.05 -15.79
N VAL A 174 5.83 -9.23 -15.29
CA VAL A 174 5.97 -10.48 -16.03
C VAL A 174 4.78 -10.62 -16.99
N PRO A 175 5.03 -10.84 -18.29
CA PRO A 175 3.95 -11.02 -19.25
C PRO A 175 3.16 -12.31 -18.99
N LEU A 176 1.84 -12.21 -19.10
CA LEU A 176 0.91 -13.35 -18.99
C LEU A 176 0.46 -13.80 -20.39
N THR A 177 0.38 -15.11 -20.60
CA THR A 177 -0.21 -15.71 -21.80
C THR A 177 -1.55 -16.33 -21.44
N LEU A 178 -2.62 -15.93 -22.14
CA LEU A 178 -3.93 -16.55 -21.97
C LEU A 178 -4.01 -17.83 -22.80
N VAL A 179 -4.53 -18.90 -22.21
CA VAL A 179 -4.86 -20.15 -22.91
C VAL A 179 -6.33 -20.11 -23.29
N VAL A 180 -6.63 -20.07 -24.59
CA VAL A 180 -7.96 -19.79 -25.13
C VAL A 180 -8.42 -20.91 -26.06
N GLY A 181 -9.70 -21.25 -26.05
CA GLY A 181 -10.26 -22.20 -27.02
C GLY A 181 -10.30 -21.66 -28.45
N ASP A 182 -9.95 -22.50 -29.41
CA ASP A 182 -9.94 -22.19 -30.85
C ASP A 182 -11.32 -22.30 -31.52
N GLY A 183 -12.32 -22.83 -30.81
CA GLY A 183 -13.66 -23.09 -31.35
C GLY A 183 -13.76 -24.35 -32.18
N ASN A 184 -12.75 -25.22 -32.16
CA ASN A 184 -12.73 -26.47 -32.89
C ASN A 184 -13.18 -27.67 -32.03
N SER A 185 -14.04 -27.43 -31.02
CA SER A 185 -14.71 -28.49 -30.28
C SER A 185 -15.60 -29.28 -31.24
N GLN A 186 -15.22 -30.53 -31.51
CA GLN A 186 -16.18 -31.52 -32.00
C GLN A 186 -17.08 -31.86 -30.82
N ASP A 187 -18.17 -31.13 -30.69
CA ASP A 187 -19.29 -31.60 -29.88
C ASP A 187 -19.77 -32.90 -30.53
N GLU A 188 -19.39 -34.03 -29.93
CA GLU A 188 -19.97 -35.32 -30.26
C GLU A 188 -21.43 -35.26 -29.82
N TYR A 189 -22.28 -34.73 -30.70
CA TYR A 189 -23.70 -34.57 -30.49
C TYR A 189 -24.30 -35.96 -30.26
N ASN A 190 -24.40 -36.36 -29.00
CA ASN A 190 -25.05 -37.59 -28.59
C ASN A 190 -26.56 -37.32 -28.56
N GLY A 191 -27.21 -37.45 -29.72
CA GLY A 191 -28.66 -37.20 -29.90
C GLY A 191 -29.58 -38.11 -29.07
N ASN A 192 -29.01 -38.92 -28.19
CA ASN A 192 -29.66 -39.91 -27.35
C ASN A 192 -30.17 -39.28 -26.04
N ASP A 193 -29.66 -38.10 -25.66
CA ASP A 193 -30.00 -37.44 -24.39
C ASP A 193 -31.48 -37.00 -24.35
N SER A 194 -32.07 -36.73 -25.52
CA SER A 194 -33.51 -36.46 -25.66
C SER A 194 -34.38 -37.73 -25.72
N LEU A 195 -33.77 -38.90 -25.96
CA LEU A 195 -34.46 -40.20 -25.97
C LEU A 195 -34.42 -40.90 -24.61
N ASP A 196 -33.54 -40.48 -23.70
CA ASP A 196 -33.41 -41.11 -22.38
C ASP A 196 -34.68 -40.91 -21.55
N TYR A 197 -35.35 -39.76 -21.66
CA TYR A 197 -36.67 -39.55 -21.05
C TYR A 197 -37.78 -40.37 -21.71
N VAL A 198 -37.63 -40.75 -22.99
CA VAL A 198 -38.64 -41.55 -23.72
C VAL A 198 -38.46 -43.04 -23.44
N ILE A 199 -37.22 -43.51 -23.25
CA ILE A 199 -36.88 -44.93 -23.05
C ILE A 199 -36.88 -45.29 -21.56
N ASN A 200 -36.35 -44.40 -20.71
CA ASN A 200 -36.16 -44.62 -19.28
C ASN A 200 -37.00 -43.64 -18.42
N GLY A 201 -37.92 -42.90 -19.03
CA GLY A 201 -38.87 -42.05 -18.31
C GLY A 201 -39.84 -42.86 -17.43
N PRO A 202 -40.47 -42.21 -16.44
CA PRO A 202 -41.43 -42.87 -15.57
C PRO A 202 -42.58 -43.47 -16.39
N SER A 203 -42.95 -44.70 -16.07
CA SER A 203 -44.10 -45.36 -16.70
C SER A 203 -45.39 -44.59 -16.43
N GLU A 204 -46.38 -44.73 -17.30
CA GLU A 204 -47.72 -44.13 -17.11
C GLU A 204 -48.30 -44.41 -15.71
N ALA A 205 -48.05 -45.59 -15.15
CA ALA A 205 -48.46 -45.96 -13.81
C ALA A 205 -47.77 -45.15 -12.70
N GLU A 206 -46.48 -44.83 -12.88
CA GLU A 206 -45.72 -43.99 -11.95
C GLU A 206 -46.12 -42.52 -12.06
N LEU A 207 -46.46 -42.06 -13.27
CA LEU A 207 -46.99 -40.71 -13.50
C LEU A 207 -48.38 -40.52 -12.85
N ASP A 208 -49.26 -41.51 -12.95
CA ASP A 208 -50.57 -41.48 -12.28
C ASP A 208 -50.45 -41.60 -10.75
N ALA A 209 -49.50 -42.39 -10.25
CA ALA A 209 -49.18 -42.43 -8.84
C ALA A 209 -48.67 -41.07 -8.33
N MET A 210 -47.80 -40.39 -9.10
CA MET A 210 -47.34 -39.04 -8.76
C MET A 210 -48.46 -38.00 -8.82
N ARG A 211 -49.34 -38.06 -9.83
CA ARG A 211 -50.51 -37.17 -9.93
C ARG A 211 -51.45 -37.33 -8.76
N SER A 212 -51.80 -38.56 -8.40
CA SER A 212 -52.66 -38.83 -7.25
C SER A 212 -52.03 -38.40 -5.91
N LEU A 213 -50.70 -38.49 -5.76
CA LEU A 213 -50.00 -37.97 -4.58
C LEU A 213 -50.05 -36.43 -4.50
N TYR A 214 -50.01 -35.75 -5.64
CA TYR A 214 -50.15 -34.29 -5.70
C TYR A 214 -51.60 -33.83 -5.50
N GLU A 215 -52.57 -34.55 -6.05
CA GLU A 215 -53.99 -34.21 -6.00
C GLU A 215 -54.61 -34.46 -4.61
N ASN A 216 -54.04 -35.40 -3.84
CA ASN A 216 -54.47 -35.71 -2.47
C ASN A 216 -53.78 -34.87 -1.37
N ASN A 217 -52.72 -34.11 -1.70
CA ASN A 217 -52.12 -33.18 -0.74
C ASN A 217 -52.88 -31.85 -0.79
N ASP A 218 -53.96 -31.81 -0.03
CA ASP A 218 -54.82 -30.65 0.21
C ASP A 218 -54.03 -29.58 1.01
N TYR A 219 -53.31 -28.70 0.30
CA TYR A 219 -52.58 -27.57 0.88
C TYR A 219 -53.51 -26.45 1.41
N ASP A 220 -54.83 -26.65 1.43
CA ASP A 220 -55.82 -25.62 1.81
C ASP A 220 -56.21 -25.63 3.30
N SER A 221 -55.39 -26.25 4.17
CA SER A 221 -55.63 -26.29 5.63
C SER A 221 -54.45 -25.76 6.46
N ILE A 222 -53.95 -24.56 6.14
CA ILE A 222 -53.18 -23.75 7.11
C ILE A 222 -54.11 -22.68 7.67
N HIS A 223 -54.89 -23.05 8.69
CA HIS A 223 -55.53 -22.09 9.58
C HIS A 223 -54.44 -21.25 10.25
N ILE A 224 -54.32 -19.98 9.84
CA ILE A 224 -53.69 -18.95 10.68
C ILE A 224 -54.72 -18.56 11.72
N SER A 225 -54.61 -19.10 12.93
CA SER A 225 -55.23 -18.51 14.10
C SER A 225 -54.32 -17.39 14.62
N GLU A 226 -54.81 -16.16 14.56
CA GLU A 226 -54.31 -15.02 15.37
C GLU A 226 -54.46 -15.28 16.87
#